data_AF-A0A9P1DAL1-F1
#
_entry.id   AF-A0A9P1DAL1-F1
#
_cell.length_a   1.000
_cell.length_b   1.000
_cell.length_c   1.000
_cell.angle_alpha   90.00
_cell.angle_beta   90.00
_cell.angle_gamma   90.00
#
_symmetry.space_group_name_H-M   'P 1'
#
loop_
_entity.id
_entity.type
_entity.pdbx_description
1 polymer ?
#
loop_
_entity_poly.entity_id
_entity_poly.type
_entity_poly.pdbx_seq_one_letter_code
_entity_poly.pdbx_strand_id
1 'polypeptide(L)'
;MSGLCGREVEQLDLLWLQTEVGERNRLITDVVKSIGRGAHRSDGLAPTLTTNSKIYDFRYHRLLTPPDLLALHGFNLDTVVFPSQLKRSFYSLLAGNAMSVPCIGAVLTAVLLTCNLREQFGLHLTPSPSVGNLQNGEAESESDSGDSNGSTEPGGFSQEVRDKWPTISHAGSGVSPKDLEGLLRQPPGTVLSFSPA
;
A
#
# COMPACT_ATOMS: atom_id res chain seq x y z
N MET A 1 19.30 6.16 12.78
CA MET A 1 18.38 6.80 11.82
C MET A 1 19.12 7.98 11.23
N SER A 2 19.08 8.18 9.92
CA SER A 2 19.46 9.49 9.38
C SER A 2 18.46 10.49 9.95
N GLY A 3 18.96 11.45 10.71
CA GLY A 3 18.13 12.51 11.27
C GLY A 3 17.46 13.34 10.17
N LEU A 4 16.56 14.23 10.60
CA LEU A 4 16.01 15.24 9.72
C LEU A 4 17.12 16.23 9.34
N CYS A 5 17.20 16.61 8.08
CA CYS A 5 18.01 17.74 7.66
C CYS A 5 17.29 19.06 7.97
N GLY A 6 18.00 20.19 7.98
CA GLY A 6 17.42 21.49 8.35
C GLY A 6 16.18 21.86 7.51
N ARG A 7 16.20 21.55 6.21
CA ARG A 7 15.06 21.75 5.32
C ARG A 7 13.83 20.91 5.69
N GLU A 8 14.04 19.66 6.12
CA GLU A 8 12.95 18.78 6.53
C GLU A 8 12.33 19.26 7.85
N VAL A 9 13.15 19.79 8.78
CA VAL A 9 12.67 20.41 10.02
C VAL A 9 11.84 21.66 9.72
N GLU A 10 12.33 22.56 8.87
CA GLU A 10 11.60 23.76 8.45
C GLU A 10 10.23 23.41 7.83
N GLN A 11 10.17 22.35 7.02
CA GLN A 11 8.89 21.89 6.46
C GLN A 11 7.92 21.39 7.52
N LEU A 12 8.40 20.69 8.55
CA LEU A 12 7.56 20.27 9.68
C LEU A 12 7.03 21.48 10.45
N ASP A 13 7.87 22.49 10.69
CA ASP A 13 7.46 23.71 11.38
C ASP A 13 6.40 24.48 10.60
N LEU A 14 6.58 24.63 9.28
CA LEU A 14 5.60 25.27 8.41
C LEU A 14 4.26 24.53 8.42
N LEU A 15 4.29 23.20 8.30
CA LEU A 15 3.08 22.38 8.37
C LEU A 15 2.39 22.48 9.74
N TRP A 16 3.16 22.46 10.82
CA TRP A 16 2.64 22.60 12.17
C TRP A 16 1.92 23.93 12.40
N LEU A 17 2.52 25.04 11.91
CA LEU A 17 1.94 26.38 12.01
C LEU A 17 0.68 26.53 11.14
N GLN A 18 0.64 25.88 9.98
CA GLN A 18 -0.51 25.93 9.07
C GLN A 18 -1.68 25.03 9.51
N THR A 19 -1.40 23.99 10.30
CA THR A 19 -2.42 23.01 10.70
C THR A 19 -3.16 23.48 11.96
N GLU A 20 -4.49 23.43 11.89
CA GLU A 20 -5.38 23.73 13.00
C GLU A 20 -5.09 22.82 14.20
N VAL A 21 -5.20 23.37 15.42
CA VAL A 21 -4.81 22.68 16.66
C VAL A 21 -5.51 21.31 16.83
N GLY A 22 -6.77 21.20 16.40
CA GLY A 22 -7.54 19.95 16.48
C GLY A 22 -7.06 18.85 15.54
N GLU A 23 -6.46 19.20 14.40
CA GLU A 23 -6.09 18.25 13.34
C GLU A 23 -4.61 17.83 13.37
N ARG A 24 -3.78 18.53 14.17
CA ARG A 24 -2.33 18.24 14.27
C ARG A 24 -2.02 16.79 14.61
N ASN A 25 -2.82 16.17 15.48
CA ASN A 25 -2.61 14.77 15.89
C ASN A 25 -2.97 13.74 14.81
N ARG A 26 -3.62 14.16 13.73
CA ARG A 26 -3.94 13.31 12.58
C ARG A 26 -3.06 13.61 11.37
N LEU A 27 -2.18 14.60 11.50
CA LEU A 27 -1.28 14.98 10.44
C LEU A 27 -0.19 13.92 10.27
N ILE A 28 -0.08 13.42 9.05
CA ILE A 28 1.01 12.55 8.61
C ILE A 28 1.62 13.18 7.37
N THR A 29 2.95 13.25 7.30
CA THR A 29 3.62 13.87 6.15
C THR A 29 4.89 13.13 5.74
N ASP A 30 5.14 13.06 4.44
CA ASP A 30 6.43 12.69 3.86
C ASP A 30 7.31 13.94 3.74
N VAL A 31 8.24 14.11 4.69
CA VAL A 31 9.10 15.31 4.77
C VAL A 31 10.14 15.39 3.64
N VAL A 32 10.30 14.35 2.82
CA VAL A 32 11.18 14.42 1.65
C VAL A 32 10.49 15.09 0.46
N LYS A 33 9.16 15.05 0.42
CA LYS A 33 8.37 15.62 -0.67
C LYS A 33 8.03 17.08 -0.37
N SER A 34 7.91 17.88 -1.43
CA SER A 34 7.44 19.25 -1.27
C SER A 34 5.98 19.27 -0.86
N ILE A 35 5.62 20.13 0.10
CA ILE A 35 4.26 20.29 0.64
C ILE A 35 3.19 20.38 -0.46
N GLY A 36 3.45 21.16 -1.52
CA GLY A 36 2.53 21.34 -2.65
C GLY A 36 2.29 20.11 -3.56
N ARG A 37 2.92 18.96 -3.28
CA ARG A 37 2.74 17.71 -4.07
C ARG A 37 1.94 16.64 -3.30
N GLY A 38 1.06 17.04 -2.39
CA GLY A 38 0.29 16.11 -1.57
C GLY A 38 1.18 15.32 -0.60
N ALA A 39 2.22 15.97 -0.08
CA ALA A 39 3.17 15.36 0.85
C ALA A 39 2.59 15.14 2.24
N HIS A 40 1.39 15.66 2.55
CA HIS A 40 0.77 15.54 3.86
C HIS A 40 -0.69 15.14 3.74
N ARG A 41 -1.22 14.54 4.81
CA ARG A 41 -2.62 14.17 4.97
C ARG A 41 -3.05 14.44 6.40
N SER A 42 -4.26 14.97 6.57
CA SER A 42 -4.87 15.29 7.88
C SER A 42 -5.91 14.27 8.33
N ASP A 43 -6.15 13.21 7.56
CA ASP A 43 -7.11 12.15 7.86
C ASP A 43 -6.49 10.98 8.64
N GLY A 44 -5.24 11.10 9.08
CA GLY A 44 -4.51 10.04 9.76
C GLY A 44 -4.05 8.90 8.83
N LEU A 45 -4.23 9.04 7.52
CA LEU A 45 -3.74 8.06 6.55
C LEU A 45 -2.34 8.45 6.05
N ALA A 46 -1.53 7.45 5.71
CA ALA A 46 -0.22 7.71 5.13
C ALA A 46 -0.36 8.23 3.69
N PRO A 47 0.48 9.19 3.26
CA PRO A 47 0.62 9.52 1.85
C PRO A 47 1.32 8.37 1.11
N THR A 48 1.34 8.44 -0.22
CA THR A 48 2.01 7.43 -1.05
C THR A 48 3.49 7.28 -0.66
N LEU A 49 3.87 6.09 -0.23
CA LEU A 49 5.24 5.74 0.09
C LEU A 49 6.09 5.65 -1.19
N THR A 50 7.31 6.15 -1.11
CA THR A 50 8.33 6.04 -2.15
C THR A 50 9.60 5.47 -1.53
N THR A 51 10.54 5.08 -2.38
CA THR A 51 11.80 4.44 -1.96
C THR A 51 12.63 5.30 -1.01
N ASN A 52 12.45 6.62 -1.05
CA ASN A 52 13.15 7.59 -0.22
C ASN A 52 12.23 8.32 0.77
N SER A 53 10.99 7.85 0.97
CA SER A 53 10.06 8.54 1.87
C SER A 53 10.56 8.56 3.32
N LYS A 54 10.38 9.71 3.97
CA LYS A 54 10.54 9.86 5.43
C LYS A 54 9.21 10.32 5.99
N ILE A 55 8.41 9.36 6.45
CA ILE A 55 7.09 9.68 6.99
C ILE A 55 7.24 10.12 8.44
N TYR A 56 6.80 11.34 8.74
CA TYR A 56 6.68 11.87 10.08
C TYR A 56 5.22 11.79 10.53
N ASP A 57 5.01 11.21 11.70
CA ASP A 57 3.71 11.11 12.35
C ASP A 57 3.65 12.10 13.52
N PHE A 58 2.80 13.11 13.40
CA PHE A 58 2.65 14.15 14.42
C PHE A 58 1.97 13.65 15.69
N ARG A 59 1.23 12.54 15.65
CA ARG A 59 0.62 11.95 16.85
C ARG A 59 1.66 11.45 17.84
N TYR A 60 2.73 10.86 17.32
CA TYR A 60 3.80 10.27 18.12
C TYR A 60 5.09 11.09 18.09
N HIS A 61 5.09 12.22 17.35
CA HIS A 61 6.24 13.09 17.13
C HIS A 61 7.51 12.33 16.71
N ARG A 62 7.37 11.34 15.82
CA ARG A 62 8.48 10.49 15.38
C ARG A 62 8.43 10.21 13.88
N LEU A 63 9.61 9.91 13.33
CA LEU A 63 9.70 9.28 12.02
C LEU A 63 9.28 7.82 12.10
N LEU A 64 8.48 7.39 11.15
CA LEU A 64 8.12 5.99 10.99
C LEU A 64 9.36 5.16 10.65
N THR A 65 9.45 4.01 11.28
CA THR A 65 10.51 3.04 11.03
C THR A 65 10.20 2.19 9.80
N PRO A 66 11.19 1.54 9.15
CA PRO A 66 10.87 0.67 8.02
C PRO A 66 9.91 -0.47 8.35
N PRO A 67 9.94 -1.09 9.55
CA PRO A 67 8.85 -1.98 9.98
C PRO A 67 7.49 -1.27 9.98
N ASP A 68 7.39 -0.05 10.52
CA ASP A 68 6.13 0.73 10.45
C ASP A 68 5.69 0.96 8.99
N LEU A 69 6.62 1.24 8.08
CA LEU A 69 6.32 1.41 6.64
C LEU A 69 5.83 0.12 5.98
N LEU A 70 6.40 -1.03 6.32
CA LEU A 70 5.90 -2.33 5.83
C LEU A 70 4.52 -2.64 6.43
N ALA A 71 4.29 -2.31 7.70
CA ALA A 71 2.97 -2.46 8.31
C ALA A 71 1.90 -1.62 7.58
N LEU A 72 2.24 -0.42 7.09
CA LEU A 72 1.33 0.38 6.26
C LEU A 72 0.93 -0.31 4.95
N HIS A 73 1.78 -1.20 4.41
CA HIS A 73 1.43 -2.05 3.26
C HIS A 73 0.61 -3.29 3.64
N GLY A 74 0.32 -3.51 4.93
CA GLY A 74 -0.42 -4.68 5.42
C GLY A 74 0.43 -5.92 5.65
N PHE A 75 1.76 -5.78 5.74
CA PHE A 75 2.61 -6.91 6.14
C PHE A 75 2.44 -7.22 7.64
N ASN A 76 2.34 -8.50 7.97
CA ASN A 76 2.32 -8.95 9.36
C ASN A 76 3.75 -8.97 9.93
N LEU A 77 4.05 -7.99 10.79
CA LEU A 77 5.38 -7.83 11.38
C LEU A 77 5.85 -9.02 12.23
N ASP A 78 4.93 -9.81 12.80
CA ASP A 78 5.27 -11.00 13.58
C ASP A 78 5.84 -12.12 12.70
N THR A 79 5.51 -12.10 11.40
CA THR A 79 5.97 -13.09 10.42
C THR A 79 7.16 -12.61 9.60
N VAL A 80 7.43 -11.29 9.58
CA VAL A 80 8.53 -10.72 8.81
C VAL A 80 9.80 -10.79 9.64
N VAL A 81 10.77 -11.57 9.16
CA VAL A 81 12.10 -11.62 9.76
C VAL A 81 12.92 -10.44 9.22
N PHE A 82 13.53 -9.67 10.13
CA PHE A 82 14.43 -8.57 9.81
C PHE A 82 15.88 -8.98 10.12
N PRO A 83 16.63 -9.56 9.16
CA PRO A 83 18.05 -9.85 9.36
C PRO A 83 18.83 -8.61 9.80
N SER A 84 19.62 -8.74 10.86
CA SER A 84 20.47 -7.66 11.40
C SER A 84 21.56 -7.20 10.44
N GLN A 85 21.93 -8.04 9.48
CA GLN A 85 22.94 -7.75 8.45
C GLN A 85 22.43 -6.81 7.37
N LEU A 86 21.10 -6.70 7.19
CA LEU A 86 20.52 -5.88 6.15
C LEU A 86 20.46 -4.41 6.59
N LYS A 87 20.98 -3.54 5.73
CA LYS A 87 20.93 -2.09 5.96
C LYS A 87 19.49 -1.63 6.02
N ARG A 88 19.20 -0.75 6.96
CA ARG A 88 17.86 -0.16 7.15
C ARG A 88 17.30 0.50 5.87
N SER A 89 18.15 1.11 5.07
CA SER A 89 17.79 1.73 3.77
C SER A 89 17.20 0.72 2.78
N PHE A 90 17.60 -0.54 2.87
CA PHE A 90 17.06 -1.60 2.02
C PHE A 90 15.57 -1.83 2.30
N TYR A 91 15.15 -1.80 3.57
CA TYR A 91 13.73 -1.95 3.91
C TYR A 91 12.89 -0.74 3.48
N SER A 92 13.45 0.48 3.51
CA SER A 92 12.79 1.65 2.94
C SER A 92 12.62 1.53 1.42
N LEU A 93 13.65 1.02 0.72
CA LEU A 93 13.58 0.72 -0.71
C LEU A 93 12.52 -0.35 -1.01
N LEU A 94 12.46 -1.41 -0.21
CA LEU A 94 11.44 -2.47 -0.34
C LEU A 94 10.04 -1.92 -0.12
N ALA A 95 9.81 -1.19 0.98
CA ALA A 95 8.51 -0.60 1.27
C ALA A 95 8.07 0.34 0.14
N GLY A 96 8.94 1.22 -0.34
CA GLY A 96 8.61 2.17 -1.41
C GLY A 96 8.29 1.53 -2.78
N ASN A 97 8.73 0.30 -3.04
CA ASN A 97 8.43 -0.45 -4.26
C ASN A 97 7.35 -1.53 -4.08
N ALA A 98 6.99 -1.85 -2.84
CA ALA A 98 6.03 -2.89 -2.54
C ALA A 98 4.61 -2.45 -2.91
N MET A 99 3.81 -3.38 -3.43
CA MET A 99 2.37 -3.22 -3.49
C MET A 99 1.75 -3.57 -2.14
N SER A 100 0.64 -2.93 -1.77
CA SER A 100 -0.05 -3.28 -0.54
C SER A 100 -0.60 -4.70 -0.61
N VAL A 101 -0.40 -5.47 0.47
CA VAL A 101 -0.83 -6.87 0.59
C VAL A 101 -2.34 -7.01 0.34
N PRO A 102 -3.23 -6.13 0.85
CA PRO A 102 -4.65 -6.20 0.53
C PRO A 102 -4.96 -6.02 -0.96
N CYS A 103 -4.21 -5.16 -1.66
CA CYS A 103 -4.40 -4.95 -3.10
C CYS A 103 -4.02 -6.21 -3.89
N ILE A 104 -2.88 -6.83 -3.56
CA ILE A 104 -2.48 -8.11 -4.18
C ILE A 104 -3.48 -9.22 -3.87
N GLY A 105 -3.95 -9.31 -2.62
CA GLY A 105 -4.98 -10.26 -2.23
C GLY A 105 -6.26 -10.09 -3.06
N ALA A 106 -6.70 -8.86 -3.29
CA ALA A 106 -7.87 -8.57 -4.12
C ALA A 106 -7.67 -8.99 -5.58
N VAL A 107 -6.51 -8.67 -6.17
CA VAL A 107 -6.18 -9.05 -7.56
C VAL A 107 -6.14 -10.57 -7.72
N LEU A 108 -5.45 -11.29 -6.83
CA LEU A 108 -5.38 -12.75 -6.86
C LEU A 108 -6.76 -13.38 -6.68
N THR A 109 -7.59 -12.83 -5.79
CA THR A 109 -8.97 -13.29 -5.59
C THR A 109 -9.79 -13.11 -6.87
N ALA A 110 -9.68 -11.96 -7.54
CA ALA A 110 -10.36 -11.72 -8.80
C ALA A 110 -9.92 -12.71 -9.90
N VAL A 111 -8.63 -13.02 -9.99
CA VAL A 111 -8.11 -14.03 -10.94
C VAL A 111 -8.67 -15.42 -10.63
N LEU A 112 -8.70 -15.84 -9.36
CA LEU A 112 -9.26 -17.13 -8.96
C LEU A 112 -10.75 -17.27 -9.32
N LEU A 113 -11.51 -16.19 -9.17
CA LEU A 113 -12.94 -16.14 -9.51
C LEU A 113 -13.17 -16.15 -11.03
N THR A 114 -12.37 -15.41 -11.79
CA THR A 114 -12.57 -15.25 -13.24
C THR A 114 -12.05 -16.41 -14.07
N CYS A 115 -11.02 -17.12 -13.60
CA CYS A 115 -10.44 -18.25 -14.31
C CYS A 115 -11.05 -19.62 -13.92
N ASN A 116 -12.11 -19.65 -13.10
CA ASN A 116 -12.70 -20.88 -12.52
C ASN A 116 -11.69 -21.79 -11.80
N LEU A 117 -10.50 -21.26 -11.45
CA LEU A 117 -9.47 -22.01 -10.71
C LEU A 117 -9.97 -22.42 -9.32
N ARG A 118 -10.97 -21.71 -8.79
CA ARG A 118 -11.64 -22.08 -7.54
C ARG A 118 -12.13 -23.53 -7.54
N GLU A 119 -12.79 -23.97 -8.62
CA GLU A 119 -13.32 -25.34 -8.73
C GLU A 119 -12.18 -26.34 -8.86
N GLN A 120 -11.16 -25.99 -9.66
CA GLN A 120 -10.00 -26.84 -9.89
C GLN A 120 -9.19 -27.12 -8.61
N PHE A 121 -9.06 -26.13 -7.73
CA PHE A 121 -8.32 -26.25 -6.47
C PHE A 121 -9.19 -26.55 -5.25
N GLY A 122 -10.51 -26.75 -5.42
CA GLY A 122 -11.43 -27.05 -4.32
C GLY A 122 -11.47 -25.95 -3.25
N LEU A 123 -11.28 -24.68 -3.63
CA LEU A 123 -11.22 -23.58 -2.67
C LEU A 123 -12.63 -23.23 -2.16
N HIS A 124 -12.92 -23.67 -0.94
CA HIS A 124 -14.08 -23.22 -0.20
C HIS A 124 -13.83 -21.83 0.36
N LEU A 125 -14.59 -20.84 -0.11
CA LEU A 125 -14.63 -19.54 0.54
C LEU A 125 -15.21 -19.75 1.93
N THR A 126 -14.43 -19.45 2.97
CA THR A 126 -15.00 -19.24 4.29
C THR A 126 -16.02 -18.11 4.18
N PRO A 127 -17.23 -18.27 4.73
CA PRO A 127 -18.22 -17.22 4.71
C PRO A 127 -17.58 -15.95 5.26
N SER A 128 -17.79 -14.83 4.55
CA SER A 128 -17.28 -13.53 5.00
C SER A 128 -17.71 -13.37 6.47
N PRO A 129 -16.82 -12.95 7.38
CA PRO A 129 -17.23 -12.65 8.74
C PRO A 129 -18.40 -11.69 8.62
N SER A 130 -19.58 -12.15 9.04
CA SER A 130 -20.79 -11.34 9.03
C SER A 130 -20.42 -10.05 9.75
N VAL A 131 -20.45 -8.92 9.04
CA VAL A 131 -20.30 -7.60 9.64
C VAL A 131 -21.33 -7.56 10.74
N GLY A 132 -20.89 -7.80 11.98
CA GLY A 132 -21.80 -7.99 13.10
C GLY A 132 -22.72 -6.80 13.13
N ASN A 133 -24.02 -7.05 13.19
CA ASN A 133 -25.08 -6.05 13.32
C ASN A 133 -24.60 -4.91 14.24
N LEU A 134 -24.14 -3.81 13.65
CA LEU A 134 -24.13 -2.50 14.28
C LEU A 134 -25.58 -1.99 14.24
N GLN A 135 -26.49 -2.77 14.84
CA GLN A 135 -27.76 -2.26 15.30
C GLN A 135 -27.48 -1.65 16.66
N ASN A 136 -27.33 -0.32 16.69
CA ASN A 136 -27.75 0.51 17.82
C ASN A 136 -27.72 1.97 17.38
N GLY A 137 -28.91 2.55 17.21
CA GLY A 137 -29.11 3.98 17.04
C GLY A 137 -30.09 4.33 15.93
N GLU A 138 -31.36 4.00 16.13
CA GLU A 138 -32.49 4.55 15.38
C GLU A 138 -32.43 6.09 15.43
N ALA A 139 -32.36 6.71 14.26
CA ALA A 139 -32.89 8.05 14.04
C ALA A 139 -33.79 7.94 12.81
N GLU A 140 -35.09 7.93 13.08
CA GLU A 140 -36.17 7.97 12.10
C GLU A 140 -36.00 9.16 11.17
N SER A 141 -36.05 8.92 9.86
CA SER A 141 -36.41 9.94 8.89
C SER A 141 -37.06 9.27 7.69
N GLU A 142 -38.23 9.81 7.36
CA GLU A 142 -39.28 9.27 6.52
C GLU A 142 -38.88 8.95 5.08
N SER A 143 -39.65 8.00 4.57
CA SER A 143 -39.75 7.47 3.22
C SER A 143 -39.94 8.50 2.12
N ASP A 144 -39.24 8.31 1.00
CA ASP A 144 -39.79 8.60 -0.32
C ASP A 144 -39.43 7.47 -1.29
N SER A 145 -40.45 6.99 -1.99
CA SER A 145 -40.47 5.75 -2.78
C SER A 145 -40.33 6.07 -4.27
N GLY A 146 -39.24 5.61 -4.88
CA GLY A 146 -39.04 5.65 -6.33
C GLY A 146 -38.54 4.30 -6.86
N ASP A 147 -39.46 3.51 -7.39
CA ASP A 147 -39.19 2.25 -8.09
C ASP A 147 -38.32 2.46 -9.34
N SER A 148 -37.21 1.72 -9.44
CA SER A 148 -36.57 1.45 -10.72
C SER A 148 -35.95 0.06 -10.75
N ASN A 149 -36.66 -0.85 -11.41
CA ASN A 149 -36.16 -2.18 -11.82
C ASN A 149 -35.07 -2.00 -12.89
N GLY A 150 -33.81 -2.24 -12.51
CA GLY A 150 -32.68 -2.32 -13.42
C GLY A 150 -31.94 -3.65 -13.23
N SER A 151 -32.28 -4.65 -14.05
CA SER A 151 -31.55 -5.91 -14.17
C SER A 151 -30.11 -5.62 -14.61
N THR A 152 -29.17 -5.74 -13.67
CA THR A 152 -27.74 -5.58 -13.94
C THR A 152 -27.16 -6.95 -14.22
N GLU A 153 -26.92 -7.26 -15.49
CA GLU A 153 -26.10 -8.42 -15.86
C GLU A 153 -24.66 -8.21 -15.35
N PRO A 154 -23.96 -9.27 -14.88
CA PRO A 154 -22.57 -9.17 -14.51
C PRO A 154 -21.73 -8.93 -15.77
N GLY A 155 -21.39 -7.66 -16.00
CA GLY A 155 -20.56 -7.21 -17.11
C GLY A 155 -19.20 -7.91 -17.09
N GLY A 156 -19.02 -8.88 -17.98
CA GLY A 156 -17.70 -9.38 -18.35
C GLY A 156 -16.87 -8.26 -18.95
N PHE A 157 -15.56 -8.29 -18.71
CA PHE A 157 -14.61 -7.35 -19.31
C PHE A 157 -14.80 -7.29 -20.82
N SER A 158 -15.08 -6.10 -21.36
CA SER A 158 -15.20 -5.87 -22.80
C SER A 158 -13.93 -6.35 -23.52
N GLN A 159 -14.12 -7.11 -24.60
CA GLN A 159 -13.05 -7.67 -25.43
C GLN A 159 -12.04 -6.60 -25.89
N GLU A 160 -12.52 -5.37 -26.07
CA GLU A 160 -11.74 -4.18 -26.43
C GLU A 160 -10.70 -3.77 -25.37
N VAL A 161 -10.91 -4.08 -24.09
CA VAL A 161 -9.96 -3.80 -23.00
C VAL A 161 -8.84 -4.84 -22.98
N ARG A 162 -9.13 -6.08 -23.39
CA ARG A 162 -8.13 -7.14 -23.53
C ARG A 162 -7.17 -6.85 -24.68
N ASP A 163 -7.70 -6.35 -25.79
CA ASP A 163 -6.91 -6.09 -27.01
C ASP A 163 -6.06 -4.81 -26.91
N LYS A 164 -6.43 -3.87 -26.03
CA LYS A 164 -5.70 -2.61 -25.81
C LYS A 164 -4.77 -2.64 -24.59
N TRP A 165 -4.63 -3.77 -23.90
CA TRP A 165 -3.72 -3.84 -22.76
C TRP A 165 -2.27 -3.66 -23.23
N PRO A 166 -1.55 -2.61 -22.80
CA PRO A 166 -0.18 -2.41 -23.23
C PRO A 166 0.67 -3.57 -22.70
N THR A 167 1.37 -4.25 -23.60
CA THR A 167 2.48 -5.13 -23.23
C THR A 167 3.40 -4.30 -22.36
N ILE A 168 3.53 -4.67 -21.07
CA ILE A 168 4.34 -3.96 -20.09
C ILE A 168 5.78 -3.99 -20.60
N SER A 169 6.16 -2.97 -21.37
CA SER A 169 7.55 -2.71 -21.71
C SER A 169 8.19 -2.15 -20.45
N HIS A 170 9.18 -2.89 -19.95
CA HIS A 170 9.98 -2.55 -18.78
C HIS A 170 10.70 -1.22 -18.97
N ALA A 171 10.02 -0.11 -18.70
CA ALA A 171 10.63 1.20 -18.63
C ALA A 171 10.85 1.56 -17.16
N GLY A 172 12.10 1.40 -16.69
CA GLY A 172 12.60 2.18 -15.55
C GLY A 172 12.98 1.43 -14.26
N SER A 173 12.97 0.09 -14.21
CA SER A 173 13.35 -0.61 -12.97
C SER A 173 14.85 -0.54 -12.63
N GLY A 174 15.71 -0.11 -13.56
CA GLY A 174 17.16 -0.11 -13.36
C GLY A 174 17.77 -1.53 -13.20
N VAL A 175 16.96 -2.57 -13.34
CA VAL A 175 17.37 -3.98 -13.28
C VAL A 175 17.60 -4.45 -14.71
N SER A 176 18.83 -4.87 -15.02
CA SER A 176 19.16 -5.42 -16.34
C SER A 176 18.38 -6.72 -16.56
N PRO A 177 17.93 -7.03 -17.79
CA PRO A 177 17.36 -8.34 -18.11
C PRO A 177 18.24 -9.52 -17.69
N LYS A 178 19.56 -9.33 -17.63
CA LYS A 178 20.52 -10.33 -17.15
C LYS A 178 20.43 -10.58 -15.64
N ASP A 179 20.08 -9.57 -14.85
CA ASP A 179 19.90 -9.71 -13.40
C ASP A 179 18.64 -10.52 -13.08
N LEU A 180 17.60 -10.34 -13.91
CA LEU A 180 16.34 -11.10 -13.85
C LEU A 180 16.52 -12.56 -14.25
N GLU A 181 17.30 -12.87 -15.29
CA GLU A 181 17.64 -14.26 -15.64
C GLU A 181 18.44 -14.96 -14.53
N GLY A 182 19.29 -14.23 -13.82
CA GLY A 182 19.99 -14.74 -12.64
C GLY A 182 19.04 -15.13 -11.51
N LEU A 183 18.03 -14.30 -11.25
CA LEU A 183 16.99 -14.55 -10.24
C LEU A 183 16.10 -15.75 -10.57
N LEU A 184 15.73 -15.93 -11.84
CA LEU A 184 14.85 -17.03 -12.28
C LEU A 184 15.53 -18.41 -12.22
N ARG A 185 16.86 -18.47 -12.16
CA ARG A 185 17.62 -19.73 -12.09
C ARG A 185 17.95 -20.16 -10.68
N GLN A 186 17.64 -19.37 -9.65
CA GLN A 186 17.95 -19.73 -8.28
C GLN A 186 16.82 -20.57 -7.64
N PRO A 187 17.17 -21.61 -6.87
CA PRO A 187 16.18 -22.39 -6.14
C PRO A 187 15.47 -21.50 -5.10
N PRO A 188 14.20 -21.81 -4.76
CA PRO A 188 13.46 -21.08 -3.74
C PRO A 188 14.25 -21.05 -2.43
N GLY A 189 14.47 -19.86 -1.86
CA GLY A 189 15.20 -19.66 -0.61
C GLY A 189 16.67 -19.24 -0.73
N THR A 190 17.17 -18.97 -1.93
CA THR A 190 18.56 -18.50 -2.11
C THR A 190 18.68 -17.04 -1.65
N VAL A 191 19.57 -16.79 -0.67
CA VAL A 191 19.86 -15.45 -0.14
C VAL A 191 20.83 -14.75 -1.08
N LEU A 192 20.43 -13.62 -1.67
CA LEU A 192 21.27 -12.82 -2.56
C LEU A 192 22.40 -12.15 -1.75
N SER A 193 23.63 -12.62 -1.93
CA SER A 193 24.83 -11.90 -1.46
C SER A 193 25.22 -10.85 -2.50
N PHE A 194 24.91 -9.58 -2.24
CA PHE A 194 25.44 -8.48 -3.05
C PHE A 194 26.87 -8.17 -2.59
N SER A 195 27.84 -8.33 -3.48
CA SER A 195 29.19 -7.83 -3.26
C SER A 195 29.17 -6.31 -3.36
N PRO A 196 29.69 -5.56 -2.36
CA PRO A 196 29.79 -4.11 -2.45
C PRO A 196 30.77 -3.73 -3.58
N ALA A 197 30.35 -2.78 -4.41
CA ALA A 197 31.25 -2.02 -5.28
C ALA A 197 32.00 -0.95 -4.48
#